data_AF-A0A537YRE8-F1
#
_entry.id   AF-A0A537YRE8-F1
#
_cell.length_a   1.000
_cell.length_b   1.000
_cell.length_c   1.000
_cell.angle_alpha   90.00
_cell.angle_beta   90.00
_cell.angle_gamma   90.00
#
_symmetry.space_group_name_H-M   'P 1'
#
loop_
_entity.id
_entity.type
_entity.pdbx_description
1 polymer ?
#
loop_
_entity_poly.entity_id
_entity_poly.type
_entity_poly.pdbx_seq_one_letter_code
_entity_poly.pdbx_strand_id
1 'polypeptide(L)'
;MPKERLEVLGGGISAVLDDFCRLDVYRGGRRKTWRSRRDKGHRATIARFLAAVRAEVEAPRAETYLASTELTFALADSLRTGEVVELSG
;
A
#
# COMPACT_ATOMS: atom_id res chain seq x y z
N MET A 1 -18.20 3.45 7.69
CA MET A 1 -17.87 2.95 6.35
C MET A 1 -16.41 2.48 6.30
N PRO A 2 -16.11 1.31 5.72
CA PRO A 2 -14.74 0.97 5.32
C PRO A 2 -14.28 1.95 4.24
N LYS A 3 -13.06 2.47 4.37
CA LYS A 3 -12.56 3.57 3.49
C LYS A 3 -11.49 3.14 2.50
N GLU A 4 -10.91 1.96 2.71
CA GLU A 4 -9.78 1.47 1.92
C GLU A 4 -10.03 0.01 1.58
N ARG A 5 -9.82 -0.33 0.31
CA ARG A 5 -9.93 -1.70 -0.21
C ARG A 5 -8.77 -1.94 -1.17
N LEU A 6 -7.98 -2.97 -0.87
CA LEU A 6 -6.89 -3.43 -1.75
C LEU A 6 -7.29 -4.79 -2.32
N GLU A 7 -7.17 -4.94 -3.63
CA GLU A 7 -7.41 -6.20 -4.34
C GLU A 7 -6.20 -6.57 -5.19
N VAL A 8 -5.78 -7.83 -5.10
CA VAL A 8 -4.63 -8.37 -5.83
C VAL A 8 -5.06 -9.66 -6.51
N LEU A 9 -4.74 -9.79 -7.80
CA LEU A 9 -4.99 -10.99 -8.60
C LEU A 9 -3.69 -11.46 -9.25
N GLY A 10 -3.38 -12.74 -9.14
CA GLY A 10 -2.20 -13.32 -9.78
C GLY A 10 -1.94 -14.77 -9.38
N GLY A 11 -1.34 -15.56 -10.28
CA GLY A 11 -0.90 -16.92 -9.97
C GLY A 11 -2.01 -17.88 -9.51
N GLY A 12 -3.25 -17.69 -9.97
CA GLY A 12 -4.41 -18.46 -9.53
C GLY A 12 -4.89 -18.16 -8.10
N ILE A 13 -4.47 -17.02 -7.56
CA ILE A 13 -4.85 -16.50 -6.25
C ILE A 13 -5.51 -15.12 -6.43
N SER A 14 -6.56 -14.86 -5.66
CA SER A 14 -7.13 -13.52 -5.50
C SER A 14 -7.16 -13.17 -4.02
N ALA A 15 -6.83 -11.93 -3.66
CA ALA A 15 -6.85 -11.46 -2.29
C ALA A 15 -7.54 -10.09 -2.19
N VAL A 16 -8.38 -9.92 -1.17
CA VAL A 16 -9.07 -8.67 -0.85
C VAL A 16 -8.78 -8.29 0.60
N LEU A 17 -8.20 -7.12 0.82
CA LEU A 17 -8.01 -6.53 2.13
C LEU A 17 -8.95 -5.33 2.30
N ASP A 18 -9.88 -5.42 3.26
CA ASP A 18 -10.82 -4.37 3.59
C ASP A 18 -10.42 -3.64 4.89
N ASP A 19 -10.16 -2.34 4.73
CA ASP A 19 -9.91 -1.34 5.78
C ASP A 19 -8.93 -1.82 6.87
N PHE A 20 -7.89 -2.54 6.45
CA PHE A 20 -6.82 -3.10 7.29
C PHE A 20 -7.31 -3.95 8.47
N CYS A 21 -8.47 -4.60 8.32
CA CYS A 21 -9.07 -5.40 9.40
C CYS A 21 -9.65 -6.74 8.94
N ARG A 22 -9.85 -6.94 7.63
CA ARG A 22 -10.34 -8.19 7.06
C ARG A 22 -9.57 -8.52 5.80
N LEU A 23 -8.91 -9.67 5.78
CA LEU A 23 -8.25 -10.22 4.60
C LEU A 23 -9.01 -11.47 4.16
N ASP A 24 -9.43 -11.49 2.89
CA ASP A 24 -10.00 -12.65 2.22
C ASP A 24 -9.05 -13.11 1.11
N VAL A 25 -8.64 -14.38 1.14
CA VAL A 25 -7.79 -14.99 0.10
C VAL A 25 -8.52 -16.17 -0.53
N TYR A 26 -8.56 -16.18 -1.85
CA TYR A 26 -9.21 -17.18 -2.69
C TYR A 26 -8.16 -17.97 -3.46
N ARG A 27 -8.22 -19.30 -3.39
CA ARG A 27 -7.33 -20.20 -4.13
C ARG A 27 -8.00 -21.56 -4.32
N GLY A 28 -8.04 -22.06 -5.56
CA GLY A 28 -8.59 -23.39 -5.88
C GLY A 28 -10.03 -23.59 -5.40
N GLY A 29 -10.89 -22.58 -5.60
CA GLY A 29 -12.30 -22.61 -5.18
C GLY A 29 -12.53 -22.47 -3.67
N ARG A 30 -11.48 -22.34 -2.86
CA ARG A 30 -11.57 -22.16 -1.41
C ARG A 30 -11.33 -20.70 -1.02
N ARG A 31 -11.98 -20.27 0.06
CA ARG A 31 -11.79 -18.95 0.69
C ARG A 31 -11.22 -19.12 2.10
N LYS A 32 -10.19 -18.36 2.43
CA LYS A 32 -9.67 -18.21 3.80
C LYS A 32 -9.79 -16.75 4.23
N THR A 33 -10.30 -16.54 5.43
CA THR A 33 -10.54 -15.20 5.97
C THR A 33 -9.74 -15.00 7.25
N TRP A 34 -9.09 -13.85 7.38
CA TRP A 34 -8.48 -13.37 8.62
C TRP A 34 -9.16 -12.08 9.03
N ARG A 35 -9.33 -11.90 10.34
CA ARG A 35 -9.88 -10.68 10.93
C ARG A 35 -8.97 -10.20 12.05
N SER A 36 -8.85 -8.89 12.16
CA SER A 36 -8.07 -8.22 13.21
C SER A 36 -8.76 -6.94 13.65
N ARG A 37 -8.25 -6.34 14.74
CA ARG A 37 -8.55 -4.93 15.02
C ARG A 37 -7.96 -4.09 13.89
N ARG A 38 -8.70 -3.08 13.44
CA ARG A 38 -8.22 -2.12 12.46
C ARG A 38 -6.91 -1.48 12.93
N ASP A 39 -5.89 -1.62 12.10
CA ASP A 39 -4.59 -0.99 12.31
C ASP A 39 -4.04 -0.47 10.98
N LYS A 40 -4.02 0.85 10.83
CA LYS A 40 -3.44 1.52 9.63
C LYS A 40 -1.94 1.75 9.76
N GLY A 41 -1.31 1.20 10.82
CA GLY A 41 0.13 1.23 11.03
C GLY A 41 0.66 2.50 11.69
N HIS A 42 -0.17 3.48 12.07
CA HIS A 42 0.30 4.77 12.61
C HIS A 42 1.30 4.62 13.78
N ARG A 43 0.97 3.76 14.75
CA ARG A 43 1.86 3.47 15.89
C ARG A 43 3.18 2.83 15.43
N ALA A 44 3.10 1.87 14.52
CA ALA A 44 4.27 1.18 13.98
C ALA A 44 5.17 2.14 13.19
N THR A 45 4.59 3.05 12.39
CA THR A 45 5.32 4.07 11.65
C THR A 45 6.08 5.02 12.59
N ILE A 46 5.44 5.53 13.64
CA ILE A 46 6.12 6.39 14.63
C ILE A 46 7.23 5.62 15.35
N ALA A 47 6.97 4.40 15.79
CA ALA A 47 7.98 3.58 16.45
C ALA A 47 9.21 3.35 15.55
N ARG A 48 8.98 3.03 14.27
CA ARG A 48 10.04 2.84 13.28
C ARG A 48 10.80 4.12 12.98
N PHE A 49 10.11 5.26 12.90
CA PHE A 49 10.75 6.57 12.75
C PHE A 49 11.71 6.87 13.91
N LEU A 50 11.24 6.70 15.15
CA LEU A 50 12.08 6.93 16.34
C LEU A 50 13.28 5.98 16.39
N ALA A 51 13.09 4.72 16.01
CA ALA A 51 14.18 3.75 15.91
C ALA A 51 15.21 4.16 14.85
N ALA A 52 14.77 4.68 13.70
CA ALA A 52 15.66 5.16 12.65
C ALA A 52 16.48 6.38 13.10
N VAL A 53 15.85 7.33 13.80
CA VAL A 53 16.55 8.50 14.39
C VAL A 53 17.59 8.08 15.42
N ARG A 54 17.35 6.99 16.16
CA ARG A 54 18.33 6.39 17.10
C ARG A 54 19.36 5.48 16.43
N ALA A 55 19.35 5.35 15.11
CA ALA A 55 20.20 4.43 14.35
C ALA A 55 20.02 2.94 14.73
N GLU A 56 18.85 2.56 15.26
CA GLU A 56 18.51 1.18 15.60
C GLU A 56 18.00 0.38 14.38
N VAL A 57 17.50 1.10 13.36
CA VAL A 57 17.05 0.54 12.09
C VAL A 57 17.43 1.49 10.95
N GLU A 58 17.64 0.93 9.76
CA GLU A 58 17.87 1.73 8.56
C GLU A 58 16.62 2.53 8.21
N ALA A 59 16.81 3.80 7.84
CA ALA A 59 15.75 4.64 7.34
C ALA A 59 15.27 4.13 5.97
N PRO A 60 13.97 4.25 5.63
CA PRO A 60 13.52 3.93 4.28
C PRO A 60 14.25 4.80 3.25
N ARG A 61 14.63 4.17 2.14
CA ARG A 61 15.28 4.82 1.00
C ARG A 61 14.46 6.02 0.51
N ALA A 62 15.08 7.19 0.39
CA ALA A 62 14.41 8.43 -0.01
C ALA A 62 13.67 8.30 -1.35
N GLU A 63 14.22 7.49 -2.25
CA GLU A 63 13.69 7.15 -3.57
C GLU A 63 12.26 6.59 -3.49
N THR A 64 11.91 5.87 -2.42
CA THR A 64 10.56 5.32 -2.25
C THR A 64 9.50 6.40 -2.03
N TYR A 65 9.85 7.49 -1.35
CA TYR A 65 8.96 8.63 -1.14
C TYR A 65 8.88 9.53 -2.37
N LEU A 66 10.01 9.71 -3.05
CA LEU A 66 10.08 10.48 -4.30
C LEU A 66 9.22 9.81 -5.38
N ALA A 67 9.29 8.49 -5.54
CA ALA A 67 8.47 7.76 -6.51
C ALA A 67 6.95 7.92 -6.25
N SER A 68 6.51 7.90 -4.99
CA SER A 68 5.09 8.15 -4.66
C SER A 68 4.68 9.59 -4.98
N THR A 69 5.58 10.55 -4.80
CA THR A 69 5.34 11.97 -5.08
C THR A 69 5.26 12.20 -6.59
N GLU A 70 6.19 11.62 -7.34
CA GLU A 70 6.21 11.64 -8.80
C GLU A 70 4.92 11.06 -9.39
N LEU A 71 4.51 9.87 -8.92
CA LEU A 71 3.25 9.26 -9.34
C LEU A 71 2.05 10.18 -9.07
N THR A 72 2.04 10.91 -7.95
CA THR A 72 0.95 11.85 -7.61
C THR A 72 0.87 12.99 -8.62
N PHE A 73 2.00 13.55 -9.07
CA PHE A 73 2.03 14.58 -10.10
C PHE A 73 1.68 14.03 -11.49
N ALA A 74 2.23 12.88 -11.87
CA ALA A 74 1.93 12.22 -13.13
C ALA A 74 0.43 11.90 -13.27
N LEU A 75 -0.21 11.47 -12.16
CA LEU A 75 -1.67 11.27 -12.12
C LEU A 75 -2.44 12.58 -12.37
N ALA A 76 -2.04 13.69 -11.74
CA ALA A 76 -2.68 14.97 -11.94
C ALA A 76 -2.55 15.46 -13.39
N ASP A 77 -1.38 15.26 -14.01
CA ASP A 77 -1.15 15.60 -15.42
C ASP A 77 -1.94 14.71 -16.36
N SER A 78 -1.94 13.39 -16.14
CA SER A 78 -2.71 12.43 -16.94
C SER A 78 -4.22 12.74 -16.89
N LEU A 79 -4.76 13.11 -15.73
CA LEU A 79 -6.17 13.53 -15.60
C LEU A 79 -6.48 14.81 -16.38
N ARG A 80 -5.52 15.75 -16.46
CA ARG A 80 -5.70 17.03 -17.15
C ARG A 80 -5.61 16.88 -18.67
N THR A 81 -4.73 16.00 -19.16
CA THR A 81 -4.47 15.84 -20.59
C THR A 81 -5.27 14.71 -21.22
N GLY A 82 -5.67 13.70 -20.43
CA GLY A 82 -6.22 12.44 -20.93
C GLY A 82 -5.17 11.50 -21.54
N GLU A 83 -3.89 11.84 -21.42
CA GLU A 83 -2.78 11.09 -22.02
C GLU A 83 -2.03 10.24 -20.98
N VAL A 84 -1.29 9.24 -21.47
CA VAL A 84 -0.37 8.45 -20.64
C VAL A 84 0.85 9.31 -20.28
N VAL A 85 1.24 9.29 -19.00
CA VAL A 85 2.46 9.93 -18.50
C VAL A 85 3.40 8.83 -18.02
N GLU A 86 4.56 8.72 -18.64
CA GLU A 86 5.61 7.78 -18.25
C GLU A 86 6.31 8.24 -16.97
N LEU A 87 6.64 7.29 -16.09
CA LEU A 87 7.38 7.54 -14.85
C LEU A 87 8.88 7.31 -15.06
N SER A 88 9.71 7.99 -14.27
CA SER A 88 11.15 8.13 -14.54
C SER A 88 11.99 6.86 -14.32
N GLY A 89 11.46 5.83 -13.66
CA GLY A 89 12.08 4.49 -13.56
C GLY A 89 13.32 4.39 -12.67
#